data_AF-A0A355UI33-F1
#
_entry.id   AF-A0A355UI33-F1
#
_cell.length_a   1.000
_cell.length_b   1.000
_cell.length_c   1.000
_cell.angle_alpha   90.00
_cell.angle_beta   90.00
_cell.angle_gamma   90.00
#
_symmetry.space_group_name_H-M   'P 1'
#
loop_
_entity.id
_entity.type
_entity.pdbx_description
1 polymer ?
#
loop_
_entity_poly.entity_id
_entity_poly.type
_entity_poly.pdbx_seq_one_letter_code
_entity_poly.pdbx_strand_id
1 'polypeptide(L)'
;MAKENQMDAAKLEKLKVLQSTIDKIEKNYGKGSIMKLGDKPAADVNVISTGSLGLDIALGIGGLPKGRVIEIYGPESSGKTTLAIHAIAESQKNGGVAAFIDAEHAFDSFYAQKLGVDVENL
;
A
#
# COMPACT_ATOMS: atom_id res chain seq x y z
N MET A 1 9.72 -49.74 1.67
CA MET A 1 11.10 -49.65 2.22
C MET A 1 12.12 -49.10 1.22
N ALA A 2 12.69 -49.85 0.25
CA ALA A 2 13.75 -49.31 -0.62
C ALA A 2 13.32 -48.18 -1.58
N LYS A 3 12.07 -48.23 -2.10
CA LYS A 3 11.52 -47.18 -2.99
C LYS A 3 11.09 -45.90 -2.26
N GLU A 4 10.73 -45.97 -0.98
CA GLU A 4 10.40 -44.79 -0.16
C GLU A 4 11.65 -43.95 0.11
N ASN A 5 12.76 -44.58 0.52
CA ASN A 5 14.03 -43.87 0.75
C ASN A 5 14.57 -43.17 -0.51
N GLN A 6 14.33 -43.72 -1.71
CA GLN A 6 14.74 -43.07 -2.97
C GLN A 6 13.84 -41.88 -3.33
N MET A 7 12.54 -41.93 -3.05
CA MET A 7 11.64 -40.79 -3.25
C MET A 7 11.96 -39.64 -2.30
N ASP A 8 12.32 -39.93 -1.05
CA ASP A 8 12.67 -38.90 -0.07
C ASP A 8 13.99 -38.20 -0.40
N ALA A 9 15.00 -38.96 -0.86
CA ALA A 9 16.27 -38.39 -1.33
C ALA A 9 16.07 -37.47 -2.56
N ALA A 10 15.27 -37.89 -3.54
CA ALA A 10 14.98 -37.09 -4.73
C ALA A 10 14.16 -35.82 -4.40
N LYS A 11 13.24 -35.90 -3.43
CA LYS A 11 12.49 -34.75 -2.92
C LYS A 11 13.41 -33.76 -2.20
N LEU A 12 14.38 -34.24 -1.43
CA LEU A 12 15.35 -33.41 -0.72
C LEU A 12 16.28 -32.66 -1.69
N GLU A 13 16.74 -33.30 -2.77
CA GLU A 13 17.52 -32.63 -3.81
C GLU A 13 16.72 -31.53 -4.51
N LYS A 14 15.46 -31.80 -4.89
CA LYS A 14 14.59 -30.79 -5.49
C LYS A 14 14.39 -29.57 -4.59
N LEU A 15 14.24 -29.79 -3.28
CA LEU A 15 14.13 -28.69 -2.30
C LEU A 15 15.41 -27.88 -2.19
N LYS A 16 16.60 -28.51 -2.24
CA LYS A 16 17.89 -27.80 -2.27
C LYS A 16 18.05 -26.93 -3.51
N VAL A 17 17.73 -27.47 -4.69
CA VAL A 17 17.80 -26.72 -5.95
C VAL A 17 16.83 -25.54 -5.93
N LEU A 18 15.60 -25.76 -5.46
CA LEU A 18 14.60 -24.72 -5.30
C LEU A 18 15.09 -23.59 -4.37
N GLN A 19 15.64 -23.93 -3.21
CA GLN A 19 16.16 -22.93 -2.26
C GLN A 19 17.30 -22.13 -2.88
N SER A 20 18.27 -22.80 -3.52
CA SER A 20 19.40 -22.11 -4.16
C SER A 20 18.97 -21.18 -5.32
N THR A 21 17.84 -21.50 -5.97
CA THR A 21 17.27 -20.67 -7.04
C THR A 21 16.58 -19.45 -6.45
N ILE A 22 15.83 -19.62 -5.37
CA ILE A 22 15.23 -18.52 -4.59
C ILE A 22 16.31 -17.56 -4.12
N ASP A 23 17.40 -18.06 -3.52
CA ASP A 23 18.49 -17.23 -3.00
C ASP A 23 19.19 -16.43 -4.12
N LYS A 24 19.34 -17.02 -5.31
CA LYS A 24 19.90 -16.33 -6.49
C LYS A 24 18.98 -15.21 -6.98
N ILE A 25 17.67 -15.44 -6.99
CA ILE A 25 16.68 -14.44 -7.38
C ILE A 25 16.72 -13.26 -6.39
N GLU A 26 16.70 -13.53 -5.08
CA GLU A 26 16.80 -12.46 -4.08
C GLU A 26 18.12 -11.68 -4.13
N LYS A 27 19.24 -12.36 -4.38
CA LYS A 27 20.54 -11.69 -4.52
C LYS A 27 20.59 -10.74 -5.73
N ASN A 28 19.97 -11.14 -6.84
CA ASN A 28 20.01 -10.37 -8.08
C ASN A 28 18.95 -9.27 -8.16
N TYR A 29 17.78 -9.48 -7.55
CA TYR A 29 16.61 -8.60 -7.70
C TYR A 29 16.13 -7.97 -6.39
N GLY A 30 16.79 -8.26 -5.27
CA GLY A 30 16.48 -7.72 -3.95
C GLY A 30 15.63 -8.68 -3.10
N LYS A 31 15.70 -8.52 -1.77
CA LYS A 31 14.89 -9.30 -0.83
C LYS A 31 13.40 -9.13 -1.12
N GLY A 32 12.64 -10.22 -1.11
CA GLY A 32 11.21 -10.20 -1.39
C GLY A 32 10.84 -10.14 -2.88
N SER A 33 11.81 -10.26 -3.81
CA SER A 33 11.53 -10.43 -5.23
C SER A 33 10.79 -11.74 -5.56
N ILE A 34 10.88 -12.73 -4.67
CA ILE A 34 10.17 -14.00 -4.73
C ILE A 34 9.82 -14.44 -3.29
N MET A 35 8.59 -14.88 -3.07
CA MET A 35 8.10 -15.31 -1.75
C MET A 35 7.01 -16.35 -1.93
N LYS A 36 6.81 -17.23 -0.94
CA LYS A 36 5.66 -18.15 -1.01
C LYS A 36 4.40 -17.34 -0.75
N LEU A 37 3.30 -17.71 -1.41
CA LEU A 37 2.00 -17.03 -1.25
C LEU A 37 1.50 -17.05 0.21
N GLY A 38 1.89 -18.06 0.99
CA GLY A 38 1.57 -18.18 2.41
C GLY A 38 2.61 -17.57 3.35
N ASP A 39 3.77 -17.15 2.84
CA ASP A 39 4.70 -16.35 3.63
C ASP A 39 4.03 -15.00 3.82
N LYS A 40 3.50 -14.75 5.02
CA LYS A 40 2.99 -13.43 5.35
C LYS A 40 4.18 -12.48 5.28
N PRO A 41 4.23 -11.50 4.36
CA PRO A 41 5.01 -10.33 4.68
C PRO A 41 4.35 -9.79 5.94
N ALA A 42 5.08 -9.75 7.05
CA ALA A 42 4.79 -8.78 8.10
C ALA A 42 5.10 -7.41 7.52
N ALA A 43 4.32 -6.99 6.52
CA ALA A 43 4.32 -5.63 6.08
C ALA A 43 3.28 -4.96 6.94
N ASP A 44 3.74 -4.29 8.00
CA ASP A 44 3.06 -3.09 8.47
C ASP A 44 2.87 -2.21 7.24
N VAL A 45 1.67 -2.27 6.66
CA VAL A 45 1.36 -1.44 5.51
C VAL A 45 1.27 -0.04 6.05
N ASN A 46 2.26 0.79 5.72
CA ASN A 46 2.19 2.20 6.07
C ASN A 46 0.92 2.79 5.48
N VAL A 47 0.13 3.47 6.29
CA VAL A 47 -1.14 4.09 5.88
C VAL A 47 -1.09 5.60 6.00
N ILE A 48 -2.03 6.27 5.32
CA ILE A 48 -2.40 7.67 5.52
C ILE A 48 -3.84 7.65 6.02
N SER A 49 -4.13 8.31 7.15
CA SER A 49 -5.51 8.43 7.65
C SER A 49 -6.38 9.12 6.60
N THR A 50 -7.62 8.67 6.47
CA THR A 50 -8.62 9.32 5.61
C THR A 50 -9.14 10.64 6.18
N GLY A 51 -8.78 10.97 7.43
CA GLY A 51 -9.38 12.06 8.21
C GLY A 51 -10.72 11.68 8.86
N SER A 52 -11.25 10.48 8.57
CA SER A 52 -12.47 9.94 9.16
C SER A 52 -12.17 8.66 9.94
N LEU A 53 -12.28 8.73 11.27
CA LEU A 53 -12.05 7.58 12.14
C LEU A 53 -12.93 6.38 11.77
N GLY A 54 -14.19 6.62 11.40
CA GLY A 54 -15.11 5.55 11.00
C GLY A 54 -14.66 4.85 9.72
N LEU A 55 -14.14 5.60 8.75
CA LEU A 55 -13.65 5.02 7.50
C LEU A 55 -12.32 4.29 7.70
N ASP A 56 -11.40 4.84 8.50
CA ASP A 56 -10.12 4.20 8.84
C ASP A 56 -10.33 2.83 9.52
N ILE A 57 -11.31 2.75 10.43
CA ILE A 57 -11.72 1.49 11.06
C ILE A 57 -12.33 0.54 10.01
N ALA A 58 -13.23 1.04 9.16
CA ALA A 58 -13.90 0.23 8.14
C ALA A 58 -12.93 -0.37 7.11
N LEU A 59 -11.83 0.32 6.80
CA LEU A 59 -10.75 -0.18 5.93
C LEU A 59 -9.93 -1.32 6.56
N GLY A 60 -10.04 -1.53 7.88
CA GLY A 60 -9.40 -2.63 8.62
C GLY A 60 -7.89 -2.48 8.82
N ILE A 61 -7.23 -1.62 8.05
CA ILE A 61 -5.80 -1.31 8.14
C ILE A 61 -5.52 0.09 8.71
N GLY A 62 -6.56 0.84 9.09
CA GLY A 62 -6.43 2.15 9.73
C GLY A 62 -6.22 3.33 8.77
N GLY A 63 -6.41 3.15 7.45
CA GLY A 63 -6.33 4.24 6.47
C GLY A 63 -6.03 3.77 5.05
N LEU A 64 -5.62 4.72 4.21
CA LEU A 64 -5.24 4.48 2.82
C LEU A 64 -3.82 3.88 2.75
N PRO A 65 -3.60 2.73 2.09
CA PRO A 65 -2.29 2.09 2.04
C PRO A 65 -1.32 2.83 1.11
N LYS A 66 -0.14 3.19 1.63
CA LYS A 66 0.93 3.82 0.83
C LYS A 66 1.46 2.86 -0.24
N GLY A 67 1.88 3.42 -1.38
CA GLY A 67 2.41 2.65 -2.50
C GLY A 67 1.34 1.84 -3.26
N ARG A 68 0.07 2.19 -3.11
CA ARG A 68 -1.08 1.59 -3.81
C ARG A 68 -1.90 2.67 -4.48
N VAL A 69 -2.62 2.28 -5.53
CA VAL A 69 -3.63 3.13 -6.19
C VAL A 69 -4.95 2.97 -5.45
N ILE A 70 -5.60 4.09 -5.14
CA ILE A 70 -6.91 4.14 -4.49
C ILE A 70 -7.87 4.89 -5.39
N GLU A 71 -9.07 4.35 -5.56
CA GLU A 71 -10.15 4.97 -6.32
C GLU A 71 -11.28 5.37 -5.36
N ILE A 72 -11.71 6.63 -5.42
CA ILE A 72 -12.86 7.16 -4.70
C ILE A 72 -13.89 7.59 -5.74
N TYR A 73 -15.00 6.87 -5.84
CA TYR A 73 -16.06 7.14 -6.80
C TYR A 73 -17.42 7.33 -6.10
N GLY A 74 -18.36 7.96 -6.80
CA GLY A 74 -19.69 8.25 -6.28
C GLY A 74 -20.37 9.44 -6.96
N PRO A 75 -21.64 9.72 -6.62
CA PRO A 75 -22.41 10.81 -7.19
C PRO A 75 -21.75 12.19 -7.05
N GLU A 76 -22.19 13.15 -7.86
CA GLU A 76 -21.82 14.56 -7.66
C GLU A 76 -22.19 15.01 -6.24
N SER A 77 -21.36 15.88 -5.67
CA SER A 77 -21.52 16.38 -4.29
C SER A 77 -21.49 15.32 -3.19
N SER A 78 -21.08 14.07 -3.47
CA SER A 78 -20.95 13.02 -2.44
C SER A 78 -19.73 13.18 -1.52
N GLY A 79 -18.92 14.22 -1.71
CA GLY A 79 -17.72 14.51 -0.90
C GLY A 79 -16.43 13.83 -1.37
N LYS A 80 -16.33 13.35 -2.61
CA LYS A 80 -15.11 12.70 -3.16
C LYS A 80 -13.86 13.57 -3.00
N THR A 81 -13.93 14.81 -3.51
CA THR A 81 -12.83 15.78 -3.43
C THR A 81 -12.55 16.17 -1.99
N THR A 82 -13.58 16.36 -1.17
CA THR A 82 -13.44 16.63 0.28
C THR A 82 -12.66 15.52 0.99
N LEU A 83 -12.97 14.25 0.71
CA LEU A 83 -12.27 13.11 1.29
C LEU A 83 -10.80 13.05 0.83
N ALA A 84 -10.54 13.32 -0.45
CA ALA A 84 -9.19 13.39 -0.98
C ALA A 84 -8.37 14.53 -0.32
N ILE A 85 -8.98 15.70 -0.12
CA ILE A 85 -8.37 16.84 0.57
C ILE A 85 -8.06 16.49 2.03
N HIS A 86 -8.94 15.76 2.73
CA HIS A 86 -8.63 15.29 4.09
C HIS A 86 -7.45 14.32 4.15
N ALA A 87 -7.35 13.38 3.20
CA ALA A 87 -6.20 12.49 3.11
C ALA A 87 -4.89 13.27 2.84
N ILE A 88 -4.96 14.34 2.05
CA ILE A 88 -3.84 15.26 1.80
C ILE A 88 -3.44 15.98 3.10
N ALA A 89 -4.40 16.56 3.82
CA ALA A 89 -4.15 17.25 5.09
C ALA A 89 -3.50 16.32 6.12
N GLU A 90 -4.00 15.08 6.25
CA GLU A 90 -3.40 14.08 7.15
C GLU A 90 -2.01 13.62 6.68
N SER A 91 -1.75 13.57 5.37
CA SER A 91 -0.39 13.33 4.85
C SER A 91 0.57 14.46 5.25
N GLN A 92 0.20 15.72 4.99
CA GLN A 92 1.01 16.91 5.30
C GLN A 92 1.26 17.06 6.81
N LYS A 93 0.23 16.86 7.64
CA LYS A 93 0.32 16.87 9.11
C LYS A 93 1.36 15.88 9.65
N ASN A 94 1.56 14.76 8.97
CA ASN A 94 2.56 13.75 9.32
C ASN A 94 3.92 13.99 8.62
N GLY A 95 4.16 15.21 8.11
CA GLY A 95 5.39 15.61 7.44
C GLY A 95 5.54 15.05 6.02
N GLY A 96 4.47 14.52 5.44
CA GLY A 96 4.42 14.08 4.04
C GLY A 96 4.28 15.25 3.07
N VAL A 97 4.61 14.99 1.81
CA VAL A 97 4.34 15.92 0.70
C VAL A 97 3.20 15.35 -0.13
N ALA A 98 2.32 16.22 -0.63
CA ALA A 98 1.23 15.86 -1.50
C ALA A 98 1.33 16.66 -2.81
N ALA A 99 0.63 16.19 -3.84
CA ALA A 99 0.43 16.90 -5.08
C ALA A 99 -1.04 16.74 -5.48
N PHE A 100 -1.68 17.81 -5.94
CA PHE A 100 -3.05 17.77 -6.43
C PHE A 100 -3.10 18.05 -7.93
N ILE A 101 -3.68 17.11 -8.71
CA ILE A 101 -3.86 17.27 -10.15
C ILE A 101 -5.34 17.60 -10.40
N ASP A 102 -5.63 18.88 -10.57
CA ASP A 102 -6.99 19.36 -10.84
C ASP A 102 -7.33 19.25 -12.33
N ALA A 103 -7.87 18.10 -12.73
CA ALA A 103 -8.37 17.90 -14.09
C ALA A 103 -9.74 18.53 -14.36
N GLU A 104 -10.52 18.85 -13.30
CA GLU A 104 -11.87 19.41 -13.40
C GLU A 104 -11.89 20.94 -13.33
N HIS A 105 -10.74 21.58 -13.09
CA HIS A 105 -10.60 23.03 -12.89
C HIS A 105 -11.54 23.57 -11.81
N ALA A 106 -11.81 22.77 -10.77
CA ALA A 106 -12.79 23.04 -9.73
C ALA A 106 -12.18 23.09 -8.32
N PHE A 107 -10.85 23.05 -8.21
CA PHE A 107 -10.17 23.09 -6.92
C PHE A 107 -10.31 24.46 -6.22
N ASP A 108 -10.87 24.45 -5.00
CA ASP A 108 -10.97 25.62 -4.13
C ASP A 108 -9.88 25.58 -3.05
N SER A 109 -8.87 26.43 -3.22
CA SER A 109 -7.75 26.57 -2.28
C SER A 109 -8.17 27.08 -0.91
N PHE A 110 -9.16 27.98 -0.83
CA PHE A 110 -9.64 28.49 0.45
C PHE A 110 -10.38 27.41 1.23
N TYR A 111 -11.15 26.58 0.54
CA TYR A 111 -11.79 25.41 1.15
C TYR A 111 -10.76 24.39 1.63
N ALA A 112 -9.75 24.07 0.81
CA ALA A 112 -8.68 23.14 1.19
C ALA A 112 -7.91 23.62 2.44
N GLN A 113 -7.59 24.92 2.52
CA GLN A 113 -6.93 25.50 3.68
C GLN A 113 -7.77 25.37 4.96
N LYS A 114 -9.10 25.56 4.88
CA LYS A 114 -10.01 25.35 6.01
C LYS A 114 -10.06 23.88 6.47
N LEU A 115 -9.77 22.94 5.58
CA LEU A 115 -9.65 21.51 5.90
C LEU A 115 -8.27 21.11 6.42
N GLY A 116 -7.36 22.08 6.59
CA GLY A 116 -6.05 21.87 7.19
C GLY A 116 -4.94 21.57 6.19
N VAL A 117 -5.17 21.77 4.90
CA VAL A 117 -4.13 21.65 3.86
C VAL A 117 -3.24 22.88 3.86
N ASP A 118 -1.93 22.64 3.85
CA ASP A 118 -0.93 23.64 3.53
C ASP A 118 -0.89 23.82 2.00
N VAL A 119 -1.64 24.80 1.53
CA VAL A 119 -1.81 25.09 0.10
C VAL A 119 -0.54 25.68 -0.52
N GLU A 120 0.32 26.35 0.26
CA GLU A 120 1.57 26.90 -0.28
C GLU A 120 2.55 25.79 -0.68
N ASN A 121 2.44 24.63 -0.05
CA ASN A 121 3.27 23.45 -0.28
C ASN A 121 2.48 22.24 -0.85
N LEU A 122 1.40 22.50 -1.62
CA LEU A 122 0.55 21.48 -2.27
C LEU A 122 0.76 21.38 -3.79
#